data_AF-A0A6N2MZV1-F1
#
_entry.id   AF-A0A6N2MZV1-F1
#
_cell.length_a   1.000
_cell.length_b   1.000
_cell.length_c   1.000
_cell.angle_alpha   90.00
_cell.angle_beta   90.00
_cell.angle_gamma   90.00
#
_symmetry.space_group_name_H-M   'P 1'
#
loop_
_entity.id
_entity.type
_entity.pdbx_description
1 polymer ?
#
loop_
_entity_poly.entity_id
_entity_poly.type
_entity_poly.pdbx_seq_one_letter_code
_entity_poly.pdbx_strand_id
1 'polypeptide(L)'
;MVTEMSIGRVNPELYALGAGTWNLDGINAWDSSNLSELEEWLLNYVNVLCINSWQVKRYIDVYSASSVIGFSSEDLLHISNVYVEAEQNWAHTTKNLLLHRNERSHTLLPALTRQIDFYFSFLSNVSELARSKWTEFNLKLMGIGLGTMLISLFIIFPAIRRVNNLYINSLLSPGGSGISFELIFTFFIVAIRACSFLSNSFILEEGKVASFLLATTSIVRLRSSIMKKKMLFEAVSFLLLISILRFTIEVGLSKQAATSLFLSASPSWMLGVAPGHPLWTYMAEIGPILAVILLAFLLCRTISSSIFGGLWKYINLGTILSYVLIAVYWGAESSIPTLALLLQGMATGHIPRMIYAIGLGQLLLVAVGHLFDKDSELDYKRSLVMKTVAILSAWSPTIIILSGKQGSLVALALIIGGYCIVRLESMEDSDSDAIFTFNPLAITQWNLLAVCMFFATGHWCAFDGLRYGAAFIGFDEFVLVRQAILLAIDTFGFSHILPVLGLPLLGVCNFLFGQNNHGKDFRFNQLSQMYMMYGLVTATMVTVTVICVTIHRRHLMVWGLFAPKFVFDVAGLVLTDALICLASLLYSGGPTGERVPETER
;
A
#
# COMPACT_ATOMS: atom_id res chain seq x y z
N MET A 1 13.16 -19.93 7.62
CA MET A 1 14.14 -19.30 6.71
C MET A 1 14.36 -20.24 5.52
N VAL A 2 13.32 -20.41 4.67
CA VAL A 2 13.27 -21.42 3.58
C VAL A 2 12.83 -20.73 2.27
N THR A 3 13.32 -19.53 2.01
CA THR A 3 12.92 -18.72 0.84
C THR A 3 14.12 -18.34 -0.02
N GLU A 4 15.10 -19.23 -0.13
CA GLU A 4 15.98 -19.21 -1.31
C GLU A 4 15.24 -19.87 -2.48
N MET A 5 15.52 -19.42 -3.71
CA MET A 5 15.18 -20.15 -4.93
C MET A 5 15.76 -21.56 -4.83
N SER A 6 14.93 -22.47 -4.35
CA SER A 6 15.12 -23.90 -4.41
C SER A 6 14.48 -24.34 -5.70
N ILE A 7 15.22 -24.25 -6.81
CA ILE A 7 14.77 -24.89 -8.05
C ILE A 7 14.85 -26.39 -7.79
N GLY A 8 13.70 -26.98 -7.47
CA GLY A 8 13.55 -28.42 -7.30
C GLY A 8 14.29 -29.05 -6.12
N ARG A 9 14.75 -28.33 -5.08
CA ARG A 9 15.24 -29.03 -3.88
C ARG A 9 14.04 -29.58 -3.11
N VAL A 10 13.94 -30.90 -3.05
CA VAL A 10 12.99 -31.60 -2.17
C VAL A 10 13.71 -31.82 -0.85
N ASN A 11 13.40 -31.02 0.19
CA ASN A 11 14.04 -31.20 1.49
C ASN A 11 13.61 -32.56 2.10
N PRO A 12 14.55 -33.44 2.49
CA PRO A 12 14.23 -34.75 3.03
C PRO A 12 13.39 -34.68 4.32
N GLU A 13 13.64 -33.69 5.17
CA GLU A 13 12.88 -33.45 6.41
C GLU A 13 11.42 -33.07 6.07
N LEU A 14 11.21 -32.10 5.17
CA LEU A 14 9.86 -31.70 4.76
C LEU A 14 9.10 -32.83 4.07
N TYR A 15 9.81 -33.66 3.29
CA TYR A 15 9.25 -34.86 2.68
C TYR A 15 8.84 -35.89 3.74
N ALA A 16 9.70 -36.17 4.72
CA ALA A 16 9.40 -37.07 5.83
C ALA A 16 8.19 -36.58 6.66
N LEU A 17 8.09 -35.26 6.89
CA LEU A 17 6.94 -34.66 7.56
C LEU A 17 5.65 -34.86 6.76
N GLY A 18 5.67 -34.56 5.47
CA GLY A 18 4.51 -34.69 4.58
C GLY A 18 4.08 -36.14 4.35
N ALA A 19 5.03 -37.08 4.39
CA ALA A 19 4.78 -38.51 4.29
C ALA A 19 4.42 -39.16 5.64
N GLY A 20 4.42 -38.42 6.75
CA GLY A 20 4.13 -38.96 8.10
C GLY A 20 5.22 -39.90 8.65
N THR A 21 6.43 -39.84 8.12
CA THR A 21 7.56 -40.76 8.41
C THR A 21 8.66 -40.10 9.25
N TRP A 22 8.39 -38.92 9.83
CA TRP A 22 9.33 -38.10 10.60
C TRP A 22 10.06 -38.81 11.77
N ASN A 23 9.50 -39.91 12.31
CA ASN A 23 10.07 -40.63 13.44
C ASN A 23 11.26 -41.55 13.10
N LEU A 24 11.72 -41.60 11.84
CA LEU A 24 12.79 -42.50 11.40
C LEU A 24 14.19 -42.16 11.97
N ASP A 25 14.44 -40.91 12.38
CA ASP A 25 15.75 -40.47 12.91
C ASP A 25 16.06 -41.01 14.33
N GLY A 26 15.07 -41.56 15.05
CA GLY A 26 15.21 -42.08 16.40
C GLY A 26 15.37 -43.60 16.52
N ILE A 27 15.50 -44.32 15.38
CA ILE A 27 15.32 -45.77 15.35
C ILE A 27 16.67 -46.50 15.34
N ASN A 28 16.95 -47.22 16.42
CA ASN A 28 18.16 -48.04 16.57
C ASN A 28 18.29 -49.06 15.41
N ALA A 29 19.43 -49.06 14.75
CA ALA A 29 19.75 -49.80 13.51
C ALA A 29 19.87 -51.33 13.65
N TRP A 30 19.19 -51.96 14.61
CA TRP A 30 19.38 -53.38 14.97
C TRP A 30 18.15 -54.27 14.71
N ASP A 31 17.01 -53.73 14.28
CA ASP A 31 15.85 -54.52 13.87
C ASP A 31 15.71 -54.55 12.34
N SER A 32 15.58 -55.76 11.78
CA SER A 32 15.46 -55.99 10.33
C SER A 32 14.18 -55.40 9.71
N SER A 33 13.13 -55.19 10.51
CA SER A 33 11.91 -54.48 10.10
C SER A 33 12.19 -53.01 9.79
N ASN A 34 13.05 -52.37 10.59
CA ASN A 34 13.34 -50.95 10.50
C ASN A 34 14.25 -50.62 9.29
N LEU A 35 15.11 -51.56 8.90
CA LEU A 35 15.92 -51.45 7.69
C LEU A 35 15.05 -51.47 6.42
N SER A 36 14.04 -52.34 6.38
CA SER A 36 13.12 -52.42 5.24
C SER A 36 12.27 -51.17 5.08
N GLU A 37 11.80 -50.58 6.19
CA GLU A 37 11.05 -49.32 6.16
C GLU A 37 11.90 -48.14 5.68
N LEU A 38 13.17 -48.08 6.11
CA LEU A 38 14.12 -47.06 5.65
C LEU A 38 14.45 -47.19 4.16
N GLU A 39 14.66 -48.42 3.67
CA GLU A 39 14.89 -48.70 2.24
C GLU A 39 13.68 -48.29 1.39
N GLU A 40 12.46 -48.59 1.85
CA GLU A 40 11.23 -48.20 1.17
C GLU A 40 11.05 -46.68 1.14
N TRP A 41 11.35 -45.99 2.25
CA TRP A 41 11.34 -44.54 2.30
C TRP A 41 12.34 -43.91 1.34
N LEU A 42 13.59 -44.38 1.34
CA LEU A 42 14.64 -43.89 0.44
C LEU A 42 14.28 -44.12 -1.02
N LEU A 43 13.70 -45.27 -1.34
CA LEU A 43 13.22 -45.58 -2.68
C LEU A 43 12.14 -44.58 -3.14
N ASN A 44 11.15 -44.32 -2.28
CA ASN A 44 10.11 -43.35 -2.57
C ASN A 44 10.66 -41.93 -2.74
N TYR A 45 11.62 -41.56 -1.89
CA TYR A 45 12.30 -40.27 -1.98
C TYR A 45 13.11 -40.12 -3.27
N VAL A 46 13.86 -41.15 -3.68
CA VAL A 46 14.58 -41.17 -4.97
C VAL A 46 13.63 -41.05 -6.17
N ASN A 47 12.48 -41.72 -6.13
CA ASN A 47 11.45 -41.59 -7.18
C ASN A 47 10.94 -40.15 -7.30
N VAL A 48 10.70 -39.48 -6.16
CA VAL A 48 10.30 -38.07 -6.13
C VAL A 48 11.40 -37.18 -6.71
N LEU A 49 12.66 -37.41 -6.33
CA LEU A 49 13.81 -36.69 -6.89
C LEU A 49 13.97 -36.90 -8.40
N CYS A 50 13.71 -38.11 -8.90
CA CYS A 50 13.72 -38.42 -10.33
C CYS A 50 12.67 -37.58 -11.09
N ILE A 51 11.41 -37.58 -10.62
CA ILE A 51 10.32 -36.83 -11.24
C ILE A 51 10.62 -35.33 -11.21
N ASN A 52 11.04 -34.83 -10.06
CA ASN A 52 11.35 -33.42 -9.90
C ASN A 52 12.57 -33.00 -10.75
N SER A 53 13.61 -33.83 -10.84
CA SER A 53 14.76 -33.57 -11.72
C SER A 53 14.36 -33.50 -13.19
N TRP A 54 13.46 -34.39 -13.64
CA TRP A 54 12.88 -34.32 -14.97
C TRP A 54 12.07 -33.03 -15.21
N GLN A 55 11.25 -32.62 -14.24
CA GLN A 55 10.50 -31.36 -14.32
C GLN A 55 11.43 -30.15 -14.42
N VAL A 56 12.49 -30.11 -13.62
CA VAL A 56 13.51 -29.05 -13.64
C VAL A 56 14.25 -29.04 -14.98
N LYS A 57 14.68 -30.19 -15.50
CA LYS A 57 15.35 -30.28 -16.81
C LYS A 57 14.46 -29.72 -17.91
N ARG A 58 13.21 -30.18 -17.97
CA ARG A 58 12.22 -29.71 -18.95
C ARG A 58 11.98 -28.21 -18.82
N TYR A 59 11.88 -27.69 -17.59
CA TYR A 59 11.71 -26.26 -17.36
C TYR A 59 12.88 -25.44 -17.91
N ILE A 60 14.13 -25.85 -17.64
CA ILE A 60 15.33 -25.17 -18.14
C ILE A 60 15.42 -25.21 -19.66
N ASP A 61 15.05 -26.33 -20.29
CA ASP A 61 15.04 -26.46 -21.75
C ASP A 61 13.99 -25.55 -22.40
N VAL A 62 12.77 -25.51 -21.85
CA VAL A 62 11.72 -24.60 -22.34
C VAL A 62 12.09 -23.14 -22.08
N TYR A 63 12.64 -22.83 -20.91
CA TYR A 63 13.07 -21.48 -20.56
C TYR A 63 14.19 -21.00 -21.50
N SER A 64 15.22 -21.81 -21.73
CA SER A 64 16.31 -21.45 -22.65
C SER A 64 15.83 -21.28 -24.09
N ALA A 65 14.87 -22.08 -24.55
CA ALA A 65 14.30 -21.97 -25.89
C ALA A 65 13.39 -20.73 -26.07
N SER A 66 12.72 -20.28 -24.99
CA SER A 66 11.74 -19.18 -25.03
C SER A 66 12.29 -17.82 -24.58
N SER A 67 13.39 -17.78 -23.84
CA SER A 67 13.95 -16.55 -23.27
C SER A 67 14.97 -15.88 -24.20
N VAL A 68 14.96 -14.54 -24.21
CA VAL A 68 15.86 -13.72 -25.03
C VAL A 68 17.33 -13.79 -24.54
N ILE A 69 17.53 -13.98 -23.23
CA ILE A 69 18.85 -14.01 -22.57
C ILE A 69 19.16 -15.44 -22.07
N GLY A 70 18.64 -16.47 -22.75
CA GLY A 70 18.73 -17.86 -22.31
C GLY A 70 20.14 -18.38 -21.99
N PHE A 71 20.20 -19.61 -21.45
CA PHE A 71 21.47 -20.24 -21.09
C PHE A 71 22.34 -20.51 -22.33
N SER A 72 23.67 -20.47 -22.17
CA SER A 72 24.58 -20.78 -23.27
C SER A 72 24.48 -22.25 -23.67
N SER A 73 24.82 -22.58 -24.93
CA SER A 73 24.84 -23.96 -25.39
C SER A 73 25.80 -24.84 -24.60
N GLU A 74 26.93 -24.28 -24.13
CA GLU A 74 27.91 -24.99 -23.32
C GLU A 74 27.36 -25.34 -21.93
N ASP A 75 26.69 -24.37 -21.28
CA ASP A 75 26.06 -24.58 -19.97
C ASP A 75 24.93 -25.62 -20.05
N LEU A 76 24.12 -25.58 -21.11
CA LEU A 76 23.04 -26.54 -21.36
C LEU A 76 23.57 -27.94 -21.62
N LEU A 77 24.67 -28.07 -22.38
CA LEU A 77 25.34 -29.35 -22.61
C LEU A 77 25.90 -29.92 -21.31
N HIS A 78 26.55 -29.08 -20.48
CA HIS A 78 27.05 -29.50 -19.18
C HIS A 78 25.92 -30.03 -18.27
N ILE A 79 24.82 -29.29 -18.13
CA ILE A 79 23.65 -29.73 -17.34
C ILE A 79 23.04 -31.00 -17.92
N SER A 80 22.96 -31.12 -19.25
CA SER A 80 22.43 -32.32 -19.90
C SER A 80 23.29 -33.54 -19.62
N ASN A 81 24.63 -33.39 -19.61
CA ASN A 81 25.54 -34.50 -19.30
C ASN A 81 25.36 -34.99 -17.85
N VAL A 82 25.27 -34.06 -16.89
CA VAL A 82 25.05 -34.38 -15.46
C VAL A 82 23.68 -35.05 -15.25
N TYR A 83 22.65 -34.61 -15.98
CA TYR A 83 21.33 -35.24 -15.94
C TYR A 83 21.36 -36.67 -16.50
N VAL A 84 21.99 -36.86 -17.67
CA VAL A 84 22.11 -38.16 -18.32
C VAL A 84 22.89 -39.13 -17.45
N GLU A 85 23.96 -38.68 -16.77
CA GLU A 85 24.70 -39.49 -15.80
C GLU A 85 23.80 -39.99 -14.65
N ALA A 86 22.99 -39.09 -14.08
CA ALA A 86 22.05 -39.43 -13.01
C ALA A 86 20.95 -40.42 -13.50
N GLU A 87 20.42 -40.21 -14.70
CA GLU A 87 19.38 -41.06 -15.31
C GLU A 87 19.92 -42.45 -15.67
N GLN A 88 21.12 -42.53 -16.26
CA GLN A 88 21.76 -43.79 -16.63
C GLN A 88 22.05 -44.64 -15.38
N ASN A 89 22.57 -44.04 -14.30
CA ASN A 89 22.81 -44.77 -13.07
C ASN A 89 21.51 -45.29 -12.43
N TRP A 90 20.43 -44.52 -12.49
CA TRP A 90 19.11 -44.95 -12.04
C TRP A 90 18.60 -46.15 -12.85
N ALA A 91 18.66 -46.06 -14.18
CA ALA A 91 18.14 -47.08 -15.08
C ALA A 91 18.96 -48.38 -15.06
N HIS A 92 20.30 -48.30 -15.02
CA HIS A 92 21.19 -49.45 -15.14
C HIS A 92 21.62 -50.08 -13.81
N THR A 93 21.76 -49.29 -12.75
CA THR A 93 22.31 -49.78 -11.48
C THR A 93 21.18 -50.00 -10.48
N THR A 94 20.45 -48.93 -10.15
CA THR A 94 19.50 -48.95 -9.03
C THR A 94 18.24 -49.72 -9.36
N LYS A 95 17.67 -49.54 -10.57
CA LYS A 95 16.49 -50.29 -11.02
C LYS A 95 16.76 -51.79 -11.19
N ASN A 96 17.96 -52.16 -11.64
CA ASN A 96 18.36 -53.55 -11.76
C ASN A 96 18.55 -54.23 -10.39
N LEU A 97 19.08 -53.51 -9.40
CA LEU A 97 19.19 -53.97 -8.02
C LEU A 97 17.81 -54.14 -7.36
N LEU A 98 16.85 -53.28 -7.67
CA LEU A 98 15.45 -53.42 -7.22
C LEU A 98 14.75 -54.64 -7.80
N LEU A 99 15.07 -55.03 -9.04
CA LEU A 99 14.53 -56.25 -9.66
C LEU A 99 15.09 -57.53 -9.02
N HIS A 100 16.27 -57.46 -8.39
CA HIS A 100 16.94 -58.58 -7.70
C HIS A 100 16.77 -58.52 -6.16
N ARG A 101 15.69 -57.89 -5.68
CA ARG A 101 15.41 -57.59 -4.25
C ARG A 101 15.55 -58.80 -3.31
N ASN A 102 15.36 -60.03 -3.81
CA ASN A 102 15.36 -61.25 -3.00
C ASN A 102 16.76 -61.75 -2.60
N GLU A 103 17.86 -61.25 -3.19
CA GLU A 103 19.20 -61.82 -2.98
C GLU A 103 20.21 -60.89 -2.27
N ARG A 104 20.01 -59.56 -2.26
CA ARG A 104 21.05 -58.59 -1.82
C ARG A 104 20.50 -57.34 -1.13
N SER A 105 20.04 -57.48 0.11
CA SER A 105 19.59 -56.34 0.95
C SER A 105 20.72 -55.36 1.27
N HIS A 106 21.92 -55.85 1.63
CA HIS A 106 23.03 -54.99 2.09
C HIS A 106 23.62 -54.04 1.02
N THR A 107 23.36 -54.26 -0.28
CA THR A 107 23.89 -53.40 -1.36
C THR A 107 22.90 -52.35 -1.87
N LEU A 108 21.62 -52.45 -1.49
CA LEU A 108 20.58 -51.56 -1.99
C LEU A 108 20.64 -50.18 -1.32
N LEU A 109 20.85 -50.14 0.00
CA LEU A 109 20.92 -48.90 0.76
C LEU A 109 22.03 -47.94 0.27
N PRO A 110 23.30 -48.38 0.08
CA PRO A 110 24.34 -47.51 -0.47
C PRO A 110 24.07 -47.07 -1.92
N ALA A 111 23.41 -47.92 -2.72
CA ALA A 111 23.04 -47.58 -4.09
C ALA A 111 21.96 -46.48 -4.16
N LEU A 112 20.97 -46.53 -3.26
CA LEU A 112 19.95 -45.50 -3.13
C LEU A 112 20.54 -44.17 -2.66
N THR A 113 21.40 -44.17 -1.63
CA THR A 113 22.08 -42.95 -1.17
C THR A 113 22.91 -42.32 -2.27
N ARG A 114 23.69 -43.12 -3.01
CA ARG A 114 24.47 -42.63 -4.14
C ARG A 114 23.59 -42.03 -5.25
N GLN A 115 22.40 -42.59 -5.48
CA GLN A 115 21.47 -42.04 -6.44
C GLN A 115 20.88 -40.69 -5.99
N ILE A 116 20.62 -40.52 -4.70
CA ILE A 116 20.22 -39.22 -4.12
C ILE A 116 21.30 -38.18 -4.40
N ASP A 117 22.58 -38.52 -4.17
CA ASP A 117 23.70 -37.63 -4.42
C ASP A 117 23.81 -37.20 -5.88
N PHE A 118 23.56 -38.10 -6.83
CA PHE A 118 23.53 -37.76 -8.27
C PHE A 118 22.41 -36.76 -8.60
N TYR A 119 21.19 -36.97 -8.10
CA TYR A 119 20.09 -36.03 -8.33
C TYR A 119 20.32 -34.68 -7.62
N PHE A 120 20.90 -34.68 -6.42
CA PHE A 120 21.28 -33.45 -5.72
C PHE A 120 22.38 -32.70 -6.45
N SER A 121 23.39 -33.39 -7.00
CA SER A 121 24.43 -32.77 -7.83
C SER A 121 23.81 -32.08 -9.05
N PHE A 122 22.92 -32.77 -9.78
CA PHE A 122 22.17 -32.19 -10.90
C PHE A 122 21.39 -30.93 -10.48
N LEU A 123 20.55 -31.04 -9.44
CA LEU A 123 19.72 -29.93 -8.96
C LEU A 123 20.55 -28.74 -8.46
N SER A 124 21.69 -29.02 -7.81
CA SER A 124 22.62 -28.00 -7.34
C SER A 124 23.23 -27.24 -8.52
N ASN A 125 23.74 -27.95 -9.53
CA ASN A 125 24.34 -27.34 -10.73
C ASN A 125 23.33 -26.48 -11.49
N VAL A 126 22.08 -26.96 -11.65
CA VAL A 126 21.01 -26.16 -12.26
C VAL A 126 20.72 -24.91 -11.42
N SER A 127 20.64 -25.04 -10.10
CA SER A 127 20.37 -23.92 -9.22
C SER A 127 21.47 -22.86 -9.24
N GLU A 128 22.73 -23.26 -9.32
CA GLU A 128 23.88 -22.36 -9.42
C GLU A 128 23.91 -21.64 -10.77
N LEU A 129 23.66 -22.37 -11.87
CA LEU A 129 23.58 -21.76 -13.19
C LEU A 129 22.43 -20.73 -13.23
N ALA A 130 21.25 -21.09 -12.75
CA ALA A 130 20.11 -20.19 -12.69
C ALA A 130 20.42 -18.94 -11.84
N ARG A 131 21.06 -19.11 -10.67
CA ARG A 131 21.51 -18.00 -9.81
C ARG A 131 22.53 -17.08 -10.48
N SER A 132 23.35 -17.60 -11.39
CA SER A 132 24.36 -16.80 -12.11
C SER A 132 23.76 -15.95 -13.23
N LYS A 133 22.64 -16.38 -13.83
CA LYS A 133 22.03 -15.73 -15.00
C LYS A 133 20.79 -14.90 -14.66
N TRP A 134 20.01 -15.31 -13.67
CA TRP A 134 18.80 -14.58 -13.30
C TRP A 134 19.11 -13.30 -12.55
N THR A 135 18.45 -12.22 -12.95
CA THR A 135 18.65 -10.89 -12.38
C THR A 135 18.18 -10.85 -10.93
N GLU A 136 19.09 -10.48 -10.02
CA GLU A 136 18.80 -10.21 -8.61
C GLU A 136 19.05 -8.74 -8.27
N PHE A 137 18.44 -8.26 -7.18
CA PHE A 137 18.79 -6.96 -6.63
C PHE A 137 20.25 -6.95 -6.16
N ASN A 138 20.98 -5.89 -6.52
CA ASN A 138 22.37 -5.71 -6.09
C ASN A 138 22.45 -5.53 -4.57
N LEU A 139 23.02 -6.52 -3.88
CA LEU A 139 23.10 -6.54 -2.42
C LEU A 139 23.83 -5.32 -1.82
N LYS A 140 24.89 -4.83 -2.48
CA LYS A 140 25.66 -3.68 -1.99
C LYS A 140 24.81 -2.41 -2.03
N LEU A 141 24.13 -2.15 -3.16
CA LEU A 141 23.27 -0.98 -3.31
C LEU A 141 22.05 -1.06 -2.38
N MET A 142 21.42 -2.23 -2.25
CA MET A 142 20.34 -2.44 -1.31
C MET A 142 20.78 -2.22 0.15
N GLY A 143 21.99 -2.67 0.50
CA GLY A 143 22.58 -2.45 1.83
C GLY A 143 22.83 -0.97 2.13
N ILE A 144 23.31 -0.21 1.13
CA ILE A 144 23.46 1.26 1.25
C ILE A 144 22.08 1.91 1.46
N GLY A 145 21.09 1.56 0.64
CA GLY A 145 19.73 2.08 0.77
C GLY A 145 19.10 1.78 2.13
N LEU A 146 19.23 0.54 2.61
CA LEU A 146 18.76 0.17 3.95
C LEU A 146 19.48 0.96 5.05
N GLY A 147 20.80 1.14 4.92
CA GLY A 147 21.58 1.98 5.82
C GLY A 147 21.06 3.42 5.87
N THR A 148 20.76 4.02 4.71
CA THR A 148 20.18 5.38 4.65
C THR A 148 18.81 5.48 5.32
N MET A 149 17.96 4.46 5.16
CA MET A 149 16.64 4.40 5.80
C MET A 149 16.73 4.24 7.32
N LEU A 150 17.65 3.41 7.81
CA LEU A 150 17.84 3.25 9.26
C LEU A 150 18.36 4.54 9.91
N ILE A 151 19.27 5.25 9.22
CA ILE A 151 19.76 6.57 9.66
C ILE A 151 18.62 7.59 9.69
N SER A 152 17.76 7.63 8.66
CA SER A 152 16.63 8.58 8.64
C SER A 152 15.65 8.32 9.79
N LEU A 153 15.29 7.07 10.07
CA LEU A 153 14.46 6.70 11.23
C LEU A 153 15.11 7.12 12.56
N PHE A 154 16.42 6.91 12.69
CA PHE A 154 17.18 7.31 13.87
C PHE A 154 17.26 8.83 14.04
N ILE A 155 17.12 9.63 12.98
CA ILE A 155 17.07 11.09 13.06
C ILE A 155 15.64 11.58 13.39
N ILE A 156 14.63 11.01 12.74
CA ILE A 156 13.23 11.45 12.89
C ILE A 156 12.73 11.22 14.33
N PHE A 157 13.02 10.06 14.93
CA PHE A 157 12.51 9.72 16.26
C PHE A 157 13.00 10.68 17.38
N PRO A 158 14.31 10.97 17.53
CA PRO A 158 14.80 11.99 18.45
C PRO A 158 14.34 13.40 18.09
N ALA A 159 14.18 13.72 16.81
CA ALA A 159 13.70 15.04 16.39
C ALA A 159 12.26 15.28 16.89
N ILE A 160 11.36 14.30 16.73
CA ILE A 160 10.01 14.33 17.30
C ILE A 160 10.08 14.52 18.82
N ARG A 161 10.92 13.73 19.51
CA ARG A 161 11.10 13.83 20.97
C ARG A 161 11.66 15.20 21.40
N ARG A 162 12.54 15.80 20.62
CA ARG A 162 13.12 17.13 20.90
C ARG A 162 12.06 18.22 20.81
N VAL A 163 11.26 18.24 19.73
CA VAL A 163 10.18 19.23 19.59
C VAL A 163 9.17 19.06 20.72
N ASN A 164 8.90 17.82 21.12
CA ASN A 164 8.04 17.50 22.24
C ASN A 164 8.58 17.96 23.60
N ASN A 165 9.87 17.73 23.90
CA ASN A 165 10.50 18.18 25.14
C ASN A 165 10.58 19.71 25.24
N LEU A 166 10.90 20.40 24.14
CA LEU A 166 10.88 21.87 24.07
C LEU A 166 9.48 22.41 24.38
N TYR A 167 8.45 21.67 23.97
CA TYR A 167 7.06 22.02 24.18
C TYR A 167 6.59 21.74 25.62
N ILE A 168 6.79 20.54 26.16
CA ILE A 168 6.37 20.17 27.52
C ILE A 168 7.03 21.08 28.57
N ASN A 169 8.31 21.43 28.37
CA ASN A 169 9.01 22.36 29.28
C ASN A 169 8.42 23.78 29.28
N SER A 170 7.65 24.18 28.26
CA SER A 170 7.04 25.51 28.16
C SER A 170 5.66 25.64 28.83
N LEU A 171 4.98 24.52 29.15
CA LEU A 171 3.59 24.50 29.64
C LEU A 171 3.45 24.23 31.17
N LEU A 172 4.56 24.04 31.90
CA LEU A 172 4.71 23.81 33.36
C LEU A 172 4.55 22.38 33.94
N SER A 173 5.40 22.15 34.95
CA SER A 173 5.55 21.13 36.03
C SER A 173 5.71 19.63 35.69
N PRO A 174 6.75 18.95 36.23
CA PRO A 174 7.04 17.54 35.97
C PRO A 174 6.09 16.63 36.77
N GLY A 175 4.89 16.41 36.25
CA GLY A 175 3.96 15.39 36.74
C GLY A 175 3.80 14.28 35.71
N GLY A 176 4.23 13.06 36.06
CA GLY A 176 3.85 11.80 35.40
C GLY A 176 4.33 11.56 33.97
N SER A 177 5.47 10.90 33.77
CA SER A 177 5.87 10.37 32.45
C SER A 177 5.24 8.99 32.19
N GLY A 178 3.91 8.90 32.18
CA GLY A 178 3.20 7.65 31.91
C GLY A 178 3.15 7.33 30.42
N ILE A 179 3.54 6.12 30.01
CA ILE A 179 3.25 5.64 28.66
C ILE A 179 1.75 5.33 28.60
N SER A 180 0.98 6.10 27.81
CA SER A 180 -0.46 5.85 27.67
C SER A 180 -0.74 4.55 26.91
N PHE A 181 -1.83 3.86 27.29
CA PHE A 181 -2.30 2.65 26.60
C PHE A 181 -2.47 2.87 25.09
N GLU A 182 -2.96 4.06 24.71
CA GLU A 182 -3.21 4.41 23.32
C GLU A 182 -1.93 4.58 22.50
N LEU A 183 -0.87 5.12 23.10
CA LEU A 183 0.44 5.21 22.46
C LEU A 183 1.02 3.81 22.22
N ILE A 184 0.94 2.92 23.22
CA ILE A 184 1.37 1.52 23.09
C ILE A 184 0.58 0.83 21.98
N PHE A 185 -0.75 0.97 22.00
CA PHE A 185 -1.63 0.41 20.98
C PHE A 185 -1.29 0.91 19.58
N THR A 186 -1.02 2.20 19.43
CA THR A 186 -0.60 2.81 18.16
C THR A 186 0.69 2.18 17.63
N PHE A 187 1.72 2.04 18.49
CA PHE A 187 2.97 1.37 18.10
C PHE A 187 2.75 -0.09 17.71
N PHE A 188 1.88 -0.83 18.41
CA PHE A 188 1.52 -2.20 18.02
C PHE A 188 0.84 -2.26 16.66
N ILE A 189 -0.10 -1.35 16.35
CA ILE A 189 -0.76 -1.30 15.04
C ILE A 189 0.24 -1.02 13.92
N VAL A 190 1.14 -0.05 14.11
CA VAL A 190 2.22 0.27 13.15
C VAL A 190 3.16 -0.94 12.98
N ALA A 191 3.55 -1.60 14.07
CA ALA A 191 4.40 -2.78 14.02
C ALA A 191 3.74 -3.96 13.30
N ILE A 192 2.47 -4.28 13.59
CA ILE A 192 1.71 -5.32 12.90
C ILE A 192 1.62 -5.00 11.40
N ARG A 193 1.34 -3.73 11.06
CA ARG A 193 1.29 -3.30 9.66
C ARG A 193 2.64 -3.47 8.97
N ALA A 194 3.74 -3.07 9.61
CA ALA A 194 5.07 -3.21 9.04
C ALA A 194 5.44 -4.70 8.86
N CYS A 195 5.22 -5.53 9.88
CA CYS A 195 5.45 -6.98 9.82
C CYS A 195 4.60 -7.68 8.76
N SER A 196 3.43 -7.16 8.41
CA SER A 196 2.60 -7.72 7.33
C SER A 196 3.34 -7.75 5.98
N PHE A 197 4.27 -6.82 5.73
CA PHE A 197 5.05 -6.81 4.50
C PHE A 197 6.11 -7.92 4.41
N LEU A 198 6.38 -8.67 5.49
CA LEU A 198 7.35 -9.76 5.45
C LEU A 198 6.81 -11.04 4.80
N SER A 199 5.53 -11.07 4.42
CA SER A 199 4.86 -12.24 3.82
C SER A 199 4.22 -11.92 2.48
N ASN A 200 4.43 -12.78 1.49
CA ASN A 200 3.86 -12.67 0.15
C ASN A 200 2.34 -12.53 0.18
N SER A 201 1.66 -13.36 0.98
CA SER A 201 0.20 -13.38 1.05
C SER A 201 -0.37 -12.08 1.61
N PHE A 202 0.32 -11.48 2.58
CA PHE A 202 -0.11 -10.21 3.17
C PHE A 202 0.25 -9.00 2.30
N ILE A 203 1.29 -9.07 1.45
CA ILE A 203 1.55 -8.06 0.41
C ILE A 203 0.43 -8.11 -0.65
N LEU A 204 0.03 -9.30 -1.09
CA LEU A 204 -1.06 -9.45 -2.06
C LEU A 204 -2.39 -8.91 -1.49
N GLU A 205 -2.66 -9.18 -0.22
CA GLU A 205 -3.88 -8.77 0.47
C GLU A 205 -3.72 -7.49 1.28
N GLU A 206 -2.79 -6.62 0.88
CA GLU A 206 -2.40 -5.41 1.60
C GLU A 206 -3.61 -4.51 1.93
N GLY A 207 -4.51 -4.29 0.96
CA GLY A 207 -5.72 -3.51 1.17
C GLY A 207 -6.66 -4.12 2.23
N LYS A 208 -6.79 -5.45 2.27
CA LYS A 208 -7.59 -6.14 3.29
C LYS A 208 -6.95 -6.01 4.66
N VAL A 209 -5.63 -6.16 4.76
CA VAL A 209 -4.88 -5.96 6.02
C VAL A 209 -5.05 -4.53 6.54
N ALA A 210 -4.92 -3.52 5.68
CA ALA A 210 -5.13 -2.12 6.05
C ALA A 210 -6.56 -1.87 6.54
N SER A 211 -7.58 -2.41 5.85
CA SER A 211 -8.98 -2.29 6.25
C SER A 211 -9.26 -2.98 7.60
N PHE A 212 -8.63 -4.12 7.86
CA PHE A 212 -8.74 -4.84 9.13
C PHE A 212 -8.13 -4.03 10.28
N LEU A 213 -6.92 -3.51 10.11
CA LEU A 213 -6.28 -2.67 11.13
C LEU A 213 -7.08 -1.38 11.37
N LEU A 214 -7.60 -0.75 10.32
CA LEU A 214 -8.48 0.40 10.44
C LEU A 214 -9.77 0.06 11.21
N ALA A 215 -10.40 -1.09 10.94
CA ALA A 215 -11.56 -1.57 11.69
C ALA A 215 -11.23 -1.80 13.17
N THR A 216 -10.09 -2.43 13.48
CA THR A 216 -9.70 -2.70 14.88
C THR A 216 -9.50 -1.41 15.68
N THR A 217 -8.80 -0.41 15.13
CA THR A 217 -8.65 0.90 15.77
C THR A 217 -9.99 1.62 15.94
N SER A 218 -10.90 1.46 14.98
CA SER A 218 -12.26 2.02 15.02
C SER A 218 -13.14 1.38 16.09
N ILE A 219 -13.00 0.06 16.33
CA ILE A 219 -13.69 -0.64 17.42
C ILE A 219 -13.21 -0.13 18.79
N VAL A 220 -11.91 0.13 18.94
CA VAL A 220 -11.36 0.74 20.17
C VAL A 220 -11.96 2.13 20.38
N ARG A 221 -12.04 2.96 19.33
CA ARG A 221 -12.70 4.28 19.39
C ARG A 221 -14.20 4.19 19.68
N LEU A 222 -14.90 3.21 19.10
CA LEU A 222 -16.31 2.95 19.39
C LEU A 222 -16.50 2.59 20.87
N ARG A 223 -15.64 1.74 21.44
CA ARG A 223 -15.68 1.40 22.87
C ARG A 223 -15.52 2.67 23.72
N SER A 224 -14.54 3.51 23.41
CA SER A 224 -14.34 4.79 24.11
C SER A 224 -15.55 5.72 23.98
N SER A 225 -16.17 5.78 22.80
CA SER A 225 -17.40 6.54 22.53
C SER A 225 -18.60 6.03 23.34
N ILE A 226 -18.76 4.71 23.48
CA ILE A 226 -19.80 4.09 24.32
C ILE A 226 -19.57 4.40 25.80
N MET A 227 -18.34 4.27 26.28
CA MET A 227 -17.98 4.56 27.68
C MET A 227 -18.25 6.03 28.04
N LYS A 228 -17.93 6.96 27.12
CA LYS A 228 -18.13 8.41 27.32
C LYS A 228 -19.54 8.90 26.92
N LYS A 229 -20.36 8.06 26.29
CA LYS A 229 -21.69 8.40 25.72
C LYS A 229 -21.67 9.63 24.79
N LYS A 230 -20.60 9.84 24.03
CA LYS A 230 -20.43 10.95 23.08
C LYS A 230 -20.16 10.42 21.66
N MET A 231 -20.69 11.10 20.63
CA MET A 231 -20.55 10.83 19.19
C MET A 231 -20.55 9.33 18.75
N LEU A 232 -21.55 8.59 19.24
CA LEU A 232 -21.79 7.19 18.86
C LEU A 232 -22.11 7.02 17.38
N PHE A 233 -22.86 7.96 16.82
CA PHE A 233 -23.29 7.92 15.42
C PHE A 233 -22.08 7.95 14.47
N GLU A 234 -21.12 8.83 14.74
CA GLU A 234 -19.89 8.96 13.97
C GLU A 234 -19.01 7.70 14.04
N ALA A 235 -18.91 7.07 15.22
CA ALA A 235 -18.17 5.82 15.39
C ALA A 235 -18.81 4.65 14.61
N VAL A 236 -20.13 4.52 14.66
CA VAL A 236 -20.87 3.49 13.91
C VAL A 236 -20.80 3.76 12.40
N SER A 237 -20.95 5.02 11.98
CA SER A 237 -20.82 5.43 10.59
C SER A 237 -19.42 5.12 10.04
N PHE A 238 -18.38 5.32 10.83
CA PHE A 238 -17.01 5.01 10.43
C PHE A 238 -16.80 3.51 10.21
N LEU A 239 -17.30 2.65 11.11
CA LEU A 239 -17.23 1.20 10.95
C LEU A 239 -18.02 0.71 9.73
N LEU A 240 -19.19 1.29 9.48
CA LEU A 240 -19.99 0.97 8.29
C LEU A 240 -19.25 1.36 7.01
N LEU A 241 -18.62 2.54 7.00
CA LEU A 241 -17.78 2.97 5.89
C LEU A 241 -16.61 2.01 5.64
N ILE A 242 -15.91 1.58 6.69
CA ILE A 242 -14.78 0.63 6.56
C ILE A 242 -15.26 -0.71 5.99
N SER A 243 -16.46 -1.16 6.37
CA SER A 243 -17.08 -2.36 5.80
C SER A 243 -17.34 -2.21 4.28
N ILE A 244 -17.87 -1.06 3.85
CA ILE A 244 -18.08 -0.74 2.43
C ILE A 244 -16.74 -0.67 1.68
N LEU A 245 -15.72 -0.05 2.27
CA LEU A 245 -14.38 0.01 1.68
C LEU A 245 -13.79 -1.38 1.49
N ARG A 246 -13.92 -2.27 2.49
CA ARG A 246 -13.46 -3.67 2.38
C ARG A 246 -14.11 -4.39 1.20
N PHE A 247 -15.44 -4.27 1.06
CA PHE A 247 -16.15 -4.85 -0.09
C PHE A 247 -15.65 -4.27 -1.42
N THR A 248 -15.45 -2.95 -1.47
CA THR A 248 -14.93 -2.26 -2.66
C THR A 248 -13.53 -2.74 -3.05
N ILE A 249 -12.65 -2.94 -2.07
CA ILE A 249 -11.29 -3.48 -2.25
C ILE A 249 -11.34 -4.90 -2.81
N GLU A 250 -12.24 -5.75 -2.29
CA GLU A 250 -12.41 -7.12 -2.77
C GLU A 250 -12.91 -7.19 -4.21
N VAL A 251 -13.86 -6.33 -4.59
CA VAL A 251 -14.31 -6.17 -5.98
C VAL A 251 -13.19 -5.62 -6.87
N GLY A 252 -12.33 -4.74 -6.36
CA GLY A 252 -11.15 -4.26 -7.07
C GLY A 252 -10.17 -5.39 -7.39
N LEU A 253 -9.88 -6.23 -6.40
CA LEU A 253 -8.98 -7.38 -6.53
C LEU A 253 -9.58 -8.50 -7.41
N SER A 254 -10.90 -8.68 -7.46
CA SER A 254 -11.50 -9.69 -8.34
C SER A 254 -11.37 -9.35 -9.83
N LYS A 255 -11.31 -8.07 -10.20
CA LYS A 255 -11.02 -7.62 -11.58
C LYS A 255 -9.59 -7.97 -12.03
N GLN A 256 -8.64 -7.99 -11.10
CA GLN A 256 -7.28 -8.50 -11.32
C GLN A 256 -7.29 -10.01 -11.63
N ALA A 257 -8.17 -10.76 -10.97
CA ALA A 257 -8.26 -12.20 -11.15
C ALA A 257 -8.99 -12.60 -12.45
N ALA A 258 -9.96 -11.79 -12.91
CA ALA A 258 -10.69 -12.02 -14.17
C ALA A 258 -9.85 -11.77 -15.44
N THR A 259 -8.79 -10.95 -15.35
CA THR A 259 -7.82 -10.77 -16.43
C THR A 259 -6.77 -11.89 -16.47
N SER A 260 -6.61 -12.65 -15.39
CA SER A 260 -5.88 -13.91 -15.40
C SER A 260 -6.80 -15.05 -15.85
N LEU A 261 -6.38 -15.80 -16.88
CA LEU A 261 -7.11 -16.91 -17.52
C LEU A 261 -7.49 -18.10 -16.59
N PHE A 262 -7.27 -17.98 -15.28
CA PHE A 262 -7.26 -19.07 -14.31
C PHE A 262 -8.56 -19.24 -13.48
N LEU A 263 -9.53 -18.32 -13.58
CA LEU A 263 -10.73 -18.31 -12.71
C LEU A 263 -12.06 -18.63 -13.39
N SER A 264 -12.05 -19.13 -14.63
CA SER A 264 -13.28 -19.64 -15.27
C SER A 264 -13.80 -20.96 -14.69
N ALA A 265 -13.13 -21.56 -13.68
CA ALA A 265 -13.41 -22.92 -13.21
C ALA A 265 -14.17 -23.05 -11.88
N SER A 266 -14.42 -21.98 -11.10
CA SER A 266 -15.17 -22.11 -9.82
C SER A 266 -15.71 -20.78 -9.28
N PRO A 267 -16.95 -20.38 -9.63
CA PRO A 267 -17.56 -19.13 -9.16
C PRO A 267 -18.34 -19.32 -7.85
N SER A 268 -17.88 -20.18 -6.93
CA SER A 268 -18.72 -20.63 -5.81
C SER A 268 -18.56 -19.82 -4.50
N TRP A 269 -17.69 -18.81 -4.45
CA TRP A 269 -17.53 -17.99 -3.23
C TRP A 269 -17.81 -16.50 -3.40
N MET A 270 -17.94 -16.00 -4.63
CA MET A 270 -18.59 -14.70 -4.86
C MET A 270 -20.10 -14.93 -4.75
N LEU A 271 -20.77 -14.18 -3.86
CA LEU A 271 -22.23 -14.08 -3.83
C LEU A 271 -22.73 -14.05 -5.29
N GLY A 272 -23.50 -15.07 -5.69
CA GLY A 272 -23.90 -15.31 -7.07
C GLY A 272 -24.76 -14.18 -7.62
N VAL A 273 -24.13 -13.07 -8.00
CA VAL A 273 -24.78 -11.92 -8.59
C VAL A 273 -24.38 -11.90 -10.05
N ALA A 274 -25.33 -12.25 -10.90
CA ALA A 274 -25.14 -12.30 -12.34
C ALA A 274 -24.63 -10.94 -12.87
N PRO A 275 -23.49 -10.89 -13.58
CA PRO A 275 -23.04 -9.68 -14.26
C PRO A 275 -24.05 -9.37 -15.37
N GLY A 276 -24.93 -8.41 -15.12
CA GLY A 276 -26.01 -8.05 -16.05
C GLY A 276 -27.35 -7.66 -15.40
N HIS A 277 -27.48 -7.71 -14.07
CA HIS A 277 -28.71 -7.21 -13.44
C HIS A 277 -28.85 -5.69 -13.66
N PRO A 278 -29.97 -5.19 -14.20
CA PRO A 278 -30.14 -3.79 -14.60
C PRO A 278 -29.95 -2.81 -13.43
N LEU A 279 -30.31 -3.20 -12.20
CA LEU A 279 -30.04 -2.37 -11.02
C LEU A 279 -28.55 -2.08 -10.81
N TRP A 280 -27.66 -3.05 -11.04
CA TRP A 280 -26.22 -2.84 -10.84
C TRP A 280 -25.60 -1.96 -11.92
N THR A 281 -26.07 -2.07 -13.16
CA THR A 281 -25.64 -1.17 -14.24
C THR A 281 -26.11 0.26 -13.95
N TYR A 282 -27.36 0.44 -13.48
CA TYR A 282 -27.84 1.75 -13.05
C TYR A 282 -27.06 2.29 -11.85
N MET A 283 -26.75 1.48 -10.83
CA MET A 283 -25.96 1.92 -9.68
C MET A 283 -24.52 2.30 -10.06
N ALA A 284 -23.90 1.56 -10.98
CA ALA A 284 -22.54 1.83 -11.47
C ALA A 284 -22.45 3.09 -12.35
N GLU A 285 -23.54 3.45 -13.06
CA GLU A 285 -23.57 4.66 -13.88
C GLU A 285 -24.05 5.91 -13.12
N ILE A 286 -25.11 5.80 -12.31
CA ILE A 286 -25.73 6.93 -11.60
C ILE A 286 -25.00 7.24 -10.29
N GLY A 287 -24.54 6.22 -9.56
CA GLY A 287 -23.88 6.37 -8.27
C GLY A 287 -22.71 7.37 -8.29
N PRO A 288 -21.78 7.28 -9.25
CA PRO A 288 -20.69 8.22 -9.42
C PRO A 288 -21.12 9.68 -9.64
N ILE A 289 -22.19 9.89 -10.43
CA ILE A 289 -22.72 11.22 -10.73
C ILE A 289 -23.36 11.81 -9.47
N LEU A 290 -24.16 11.03 -8.76
CA LEU A 290 -24.77 11.44 -7.49
C LEU A 290 -23.70 11.78 -6.44
N ALA A 291 -22.60 11.02 -6.41
CA ALA A 291 -21.48 11.29 -5.50
C ALA A 291 -20.82 12.65 -5.79
N VAL A 292 -20.57 12.98 -7.06
CA VAL A 292 -20.02 14.30 -7.44
C VAL A 292 -20.99 15.43 -7.11
N ILE A 293 -22.29 15.23 -7.31
CA ILE A 293 -23.33 16.21 -6.91
C ILE A 293 -23.32 16.41 -5.40
N LEU A 294 -23.21 15.35 -4.60
CA LEU A 294 -23.12 15.46 -3.15
C LEU A 294 -21.85 16.21 -2.72
N LEU A 295 -20.70 15.93 -3.34
CA LEU A 295 -19.45 16.65 -3.10
C LEU A 295 -19.61 18.16 -3.41
N ALA A 296 -20.25 18.50 -4.51
CA ALA A 296 -20.57 19.89 -4.85
C ALA A 296 -21.49 20.54 -3.82
N PHE A 297 -22.52 19.83 -3.36
CA PHE A 297 -23.44 20.31 -2.33
C PHE A 297 -22.73 20.55 -0.99
N LEU A 298 -21.86 19.63 -0.57
CA LEU A 298 -21.05 19.79 0.66
C LEU A 298 -20.15 21.03 0.56
N LEU A 299 -19.49 21.24 -0.58
CA LEU A 299 -18.69 22.45 -0.81
C LEU A 299 -19.54 23.73 -0.81
N CYS A 300 -20.70 23.74 -1.48
CA CYS A 300 -21.63 24.87 -1.43
C CYS A 300 -22.04 25.22 0.00
N ARG A 301 -22.31 24.20 0.83
CA ARG A 301 -22.64 24.39 2.25
C ARG A 301 -21.48 25.00 3.02
N THR A 302 -20.24 24.57 2.75
CA THR A 302 -19.05 25.16 3.39
C THR A 302 -18.84 26.62 2.97
N ILE A 303 -19.07 26.97 1.71
CA ILE A 303 -18.96 28.37 1.20
C ILE A 303 -20.01 29.29 1.81
N SER A 304 -21.23 28.78 2.03
CA SER A 304 -22.36 29.54 2.59
C SER A 304 -22.14 29.90 4.06
N SER A 305 -21.33 29.13 4.78
CA SER A 305 -20.91 29.51 6.13
C SER A 305 -20.13 30.82 6.09
N SER A 306 -20.33 31.70 7.09
CA SER A 306 -19.69 33.02 7.19
C SER A 306 -18.16 32.98 7.30
N ILE A 307 -17.55 31.79 7.15
CA ILE A 307 -16.16 31.43 7.29
C ILE A 307 -15.35 31.75 6.01
N PHE A 308 -15.96 31.69 4.82
CA PHE A 308 -15.24 31.87 3.54
C PHE A 308 -15.40 33.28 2.93
N GLY A 309 -14.38 34.13 3.09
CA GLY A 309 -14.29 35.45 2.46
C GLY A 309 -13.13 35.57 1.46
N GLY A 310 -13.27 36.44 0.45
CA GLY A 310 -12.18 36.80 -0.46
C GLY A 310 -11.80 35.73 -1.50
N LEU A 311 -10.50 35.61 -1.76
CA LEU A 311 -9.88 34.80 -2.82
C LEU A 311 -10.18 33.29 -2.70
N TRP A 312 -10.22 32.77 -1.47
CA TRP A 312 -10.52 31.37 -1.16
C TRP A 312 -11.93 30.92 -1.60
N LYS A 313 -12.89 31.86 -1.63
CA LYS A 313 -14.25 31.59 -2.12
C LYS A 313 -14.27 31.30 -3.62
N TYR A 314 -13.46 32.00 -4.41
CA TYR A 314 -13.36 31.79 -5.85
C TYR A 314 -12.69 30.45 -6.20
N ILE A 315 -11.71 30.02 -5.39
CA ILE A 315 -11.12 28.68 -5.52
C ILE A 315 -12.22 27.64 -5.41
N ASN A 316 -12.96 27.62 -4.29
CA ASN A 316 -14.03 26.64 -4.09
C ASN A 316 -15.16 26.75 -5.13
N LEU A 317 -15.50 27.95 -5.62
CA LEU A 317 -16.47 28.11 -6.71
C LEU A 317 -16.00 27.43 -8.00
N GLY A 318 -14.72 27.57 -8.36
CA GLY A 318 -14.14 26.86 -9.50
C GLY A 318 -14.22 25.34 -9.36
N THR A 319 -14.11 24.80 -8.13
CA THR A 319 -14.19 23.35 -7.91
C THR A 319 -15.60 22.82 -8.05
N ILE A 320 -16.61 23.60 -7.65
CA ILE A 320 -18.03 23.29 -7.90
C ILE A 320 -18.29 23.27 -9.41
N LEU A 321 -17.75 24.24 -10.16
CA LEU A 321 -17.83 24.24 -11.62
C LEU A 321 -17.17 22.97 -12.21
N SER A 322 -15.98 22.60 -11.75
CA SER A 322 -15.30 21.38 -12.19
C SER A 322 -16.10 20.11 -11.87
N TYR A 323 -16.76 20.03 -10.71
CA TYR A 323 -17.64 18.91 -10.37
C TYR A 323 -18.86 18.82 -11.28
N VAL A 324 -19.47 19.96 -11.62
CA VAL A 324 -20.56 19.99 -12.61
C VAL A 324 -20.06 19.52 -13.98
N LEU A 325 -18.87 19.97 -14.40
CA LEU A 325 -18.25 19.51 -15.65
C LEU A 325 -17.97 18.00 -15.66
N ILE A 326 -17.50 17.42 -14.55
CA ILE A 326 -17.31 15.96 -14.42
C ILE A 326 -18.64 15.21 -14.53
N ALA A 327 -19.69 15.70 -13.88
CA ALA A 327 -21.02 15.09 -13.97
C ALA A 327 -21.57 15.13 -15.42
N VAL A 328 -21.36 16.25 -16.12
CA VAL A 328 -21.73 16.40 -17.54
C VAL A 328 -20.91 15.46 -18.42
N TYR A 329 -19.59 15.37 -18.19
CA TYR A 329 -18.69 14.48 -18.93
C TYR A 329 -19.12 13.01 -18.82
N TRP A 330 -19.34 12.50 -17.61
CA TRP A 330 -19.79 11.11 -17.42
C TRP A 330 -21.24 10.89 -17.85
N GLY A 331 -22.08 11.91 -17.82
CA GLY A 331 -23.43 11.86 -18.39
C GLY A 331 -23.38 11.69 -19.92
N ALA A 332 -22.49 12.42 -20.60
CA ALA A 332 -22.28 12.30 -22.04
C ALA A 332 -21.71 10.94 -22.46
N GLU A 333 -20.90 10.31 -21.59
CA GLU A 333 -20.30 8.98 -21.79
C GLU A 333 -21.21 7.82 -21.32
N SER A 334 -22.41 8.10 -20.80
CA SER A 334 -23.33 7.07 -20.31
C SER A 334 -23.91 6.22 -21.44
N SER A 335 -24.15 4.94 -21.17
CA SER A 335 -24.73 4.02 -22.15
C SER A 335 -26.24 4.25 -22.38
N ILE A 336 -26.84 5.18 -21.63
CA ILE A 336 -28.26 5.50 -21.68
C ILE A 336 -28.52 6.49 -22.84
N PRO A 337 -29.27 6.08 -23.88
CA PRO A 337 -29.36 6.81 -25.15
C PRO A 337 -30.01 8.20 -25.05
N THR A 338 -30.79 8.47 -24.01
CA THR A 338 -31.46 9.77 -23.81
C THR A 338 -30.52 10.89 -23.37
N LEU A 339 -29.40 10.59 -22.70
CA LEU A 339 -28.45 11.59 -22.19
C LEU A 339 -27.25 11.80 -23.14
N ALA A 340 -26.85 10.76 -23.86
CA ALA A 340 -25.71 10.78 -24.78
C ALA A 340 -25.94 11.66 -26.03
N LEU A 341 -27.15 11.70 -26.57
CA LEU A 341 -27.46 12.34 -27.87
C LEU A 341 -27.26 13.86 -27.89
N LEU A 342 -27.34 14.54 -26.73
CA LEU A 342 -27.31 16.01 -26.63
C LEU A 342 -25.87 16.58 -26.51
N LEU A 343 -24.87 15.74 -26.18
CA LEU A 343 -23.54 16.18 -25.72
C LEU A 343 -22.34 15.56 -26.47
N GLN A 344 -22.59 14.70 -27.46
CA GLN A 344 -21.61 13.76 -28.00
C GLN A 344 -20.46 14.37 -28.84
N GLY A 345 -20.51 15.66 -29.20
CA GLY A 345 -19.53 16.30 -30.09
C GLY A 345 -18.46 17.19 -29.43
N MET A 346 -18.74 17.78 -28.26
CA MET A 346 -17.82 18.73 -27.59
C MET A 346 -17.12 18.13 -26.35
N ALA A 347 -17.63 17.01 -25.82
CA ALA A 347 -17.30 16.54 -24.48
C ALA A 347 -16.01 15.72 -24.37
N THR A 348 -15.61 15.00 -25.42
CA THR A 348 -14.66 13.88 -25.31
C THR A 348 -13.21 14.32 -25.09
N GLY A 349 -12.80 15.48 -25.60
CA GLY A 349 -11.45 16.02 -25.40
C GLY A 349 -11.36 17.32 -24.61
N HIS A 350 -12.36 18.21 -24.73
CA HIS A 350 -12.26 19.57 -24.18
C HIS A 350 -12.59 19.66 -22.69
N ILE A 351 -13.54 18.86 -22.19
CA ILE A 351 -13.97 18.95 -20.78
C ILE A 351 -12.83 18.56 -19.82
N PRO A 352 -12.12 17.43 -20.00
CA PRO A 352 -10.98 17.13 -19.14
C PRO A 352 -9.90 18.21 -19.17
N ARG A 353 -9.59 18.77 -20.36
CA ARG A 353 -8.65 19.89 -20.51
C ARG A 353 -9.08 21.14 -19.77
N MET A 354 -10.37 21.49 -19.81
CA MET A 354 -10.92 22.61 -19.04
C MET A 354 -10.78 22.37 -17.54
N ILE A 355 -11.06 21.15 -17.06
CA ILE A 355 -10.90 20.80 -15.64
C ILE A 355 -9.43 20.95 -15.21
N TYR A 356 -8.48 20.47 -16.02
CA TYR A 356 -7.05 20.65 -15.75
C TYR A 356 -6.63 22.12 -15.73
N ALA A 357 -7.14 22.94 -16.66
CA ALA A 357 -6.87 24.37 -16.71
C ALA A 357 -7.45 25.10 -15.48
N ILE A 358 -8.67 24.74 -15.05
CA ILE A 358 -9.28 25.29 -13.83
C ILE A 358 -8.45 24.88 -12.60
N GLY A 359 -8.07 23.61 -12.48
CA GLY A 359 -7.25 23.12 -11.37
C GLY A 359 -5.90 23.83 -11.28
N LEU A 360 -5.20 24.00 -12.40
CA LEU A 360 -3.93 24.73 -12.44
C LEU A 360 -4.10 26.22 -12.09
N GLY A 361 -5.16 26.85 -12.60
CA GLY A 361 -5.52 28.22 -12.23
C GLY A 361 -5.84 28.37 -10.74
N GLN A 362 -6.48 27.38 -10.12
CA GLN A 362 -6.76 27.34 -8.69
C GLN A 362 -5.49 27.18 -7.86
N LEU A 363 -4.56 26.31 -8.27
CA LEU A 363 -3.27 26.16 -7.59
C LEU A 363 -2.44 27.44 -7.65
N LEU A 364 -2.42 28.13 -8.80
CA LEU A 364 -1.81 29.45 -8.92
C LEU A 364 -2.49 30.47 -7.99
N LEU A 365 -3.82 30.43 -7.91
CA LEU A 365 -4.59 31.30 -7.02
C LEU A 365 -4.26 31.03 -5.54
N VAL A 366 -4.12 29.76 -5.11
CA VAL A 366 -3.65 29.40 -3.77
C VAL A 366 -2.26 29.99 -3.50
N ALA A 367 -1.32 29.83 -4.43
CA ALA A 367 0.05 30.33 -4.28
C ALA A 367 0.10 31.86 -4.16
N VAL A 368 -0.69 32.56 -4.98
CA VAL A 368 -0.84 34.03 -4.90
C VAL A 368 -1.52 34.42 -3.59
N GLY A 369 -2.56 33.71 -3.18
CA GLY A 369 -3.28 33.94 -1.93
C GLY A 369 -2.37 33.88 -0.71
N HIS A 370 -1.41 32.95 -0.69
CA HIS A 370 -0.43 32.82 0.38
C HIS A 370 0.49 34.05 0.48
N LEU A 371 0.93 34.63 -0.64
CA LEU A 371 1.81 35.81 -0.66
C LEU A 371 1.17 37.08 -0.07
N PHE A 372 -0.16 37.20 -0.17
CA PHE A 372 -0.89 38.39 0.26
C PHE A 372 -1.55 38.24 1.65
N ASP A 373 -1.39 37.09 2.30
CA ASP A 373 -2.09 36.80 3.55
C ASP A 373 -1.33 37.37 4.76
N LYS A 374 -1.82 38.50 5.29
CA LYS A 374 -1.38 39.06 6.58
C LYS A 374 -2.31 38.56 7.69
N ASP A 375 -2.07 37.35 8.18
CA ASP A 375 -2.94 36.72 9.19
C ASP A 375 -2.83 37.38 10.58
N SER A 376 -3.96 37.79 11.15
CA SER A 376 -4.10 38.11 12.59
C SER A 376 -4.14 36.81 13.44
N GLU A 377 -3.97 36.89 14.77
CA GLU A 377 -3.81 35.70 15.62
C GLU A 377 -5.08 34.85 15.82
N LEU A 378 -6.24 35.53 15.89
CA LEU A 378 -7.58 34.93 15.99
C LEU A 378 -8.07 34.43 14.62
N ASP A 379 -7.62 35.04 13.52
CA ASP A 379 -7.93 34.63 12.15
C ASP A 379 -7.14 33.40 11.67
N TYR A 380 -6.00 33.08 12.28
CA TYR A 380 -5.13 31.99 11.80
C TYR A 380 -5.82 30.60 11.81
N LYS A 381 -6.66 30.28 12.82
CA LYS A 381 -7.36 28.98 12.88
C LYS A 381 -8.28 28.80 11.67
N ARG A 382 -9.07 29.85 11.42
CA ARG A 382 -9.99 29.93 10.30
C ARG A 382 -9.20 29.93 8.98
N SER A 383 -8.17 30.74 8.88
CA SER A 383 -7.25 30.80 7.73
C SER A 383 -6.64 29.42 7.41
N LEU A 384 -6.25 28.63 8.40
CA LEU A 384 -5.70 27.29 8.18
C LEU A 384 -6.74 26.31 7.60
N VAL A 385 -7.97 26.25 8.14
CA VAL A 385 -9.06 25.42 7.57
C VAL A 385 -9.41 25.89 6.15
N MET A 386 -9.43 27.20 5.95
CA MET A 386 -9.72 27.82 4.66
C MET A 386 -8.68 27.42 3.61
N LYS A 387 -7.39 27.52 3.96
CA LYS A 387 -6.25 27.11 3.13
C LYS A 387 -6.31 25.62 2.82
N THR A 388 -6.53 24.77 3.82
CA THR A 388 -6.55 23.30 3.62
C THR A 388 -7.71 22.88 2.73
N VAL A 389 -8.91 23.39 2.96
CA VAL A 389 -10.09 23.09 2.14
C VAL A 389 -9.89 23.58 0.71
N ALA A 390 -9.30 24.76 0.51
CA ALA A 390 -9.02 25.29 -0.83
C ALA A 390 -7.93 24.49 -1.58
N ILE A 391 -6.89 24.03 -0.89
CA ILE A 391 -5.85 23.18 -1.48
C ILE A 391 -6.45 21.82 -1.86
N LEU A 392 -7.16 21.16 -0.94
CA LEU A 392 -7.85 19.89 -1.21
C LEU A 392 -8.82 20.01 -2.37
N SER A 393 -9.58 21.11 -2.41
CA SER A 393 -10.57 21.35 -3.46
C SER A 393 -9.90 21.64 -4.82
N ALA A 394 -8.72 22.27 -4.87
CA ALA A 394 -7.99 22.46 -6.13
C ALA A 394 -7.47 21.15 -6.74
N TRP A 395 -7.03 20.20 -5.90
CA TRP A 395 -6.51 18.90 -6.35
C TRP A 395 -7.62 17.87 -6.66
N SER A 396 -8.75 17.92 -5.96
CA SER A 396 -9.76 16.86 -6.04
C SER A 396 -10.38 16.63 -7.43
N PRO A 397 -10.71 17.64 -8.26
CA PRO A 397 -11.37 17.39 -9.55
C PRO A 397 -10.45 16.67 -10.52
N THR A 398 -9.17 17.04 -10.56
CA THR A 398 -8.13 16.40 -11.38
C THR A 398 -7.95 14.93 -10.98
N ILE A 399 -7.93 14.64 -9.68
CA ILE A 399 -7.80 13.27 -9.19
C ILE A 399 -9.07 12.45 -9.49
N ILE A 400 -10.25 13.02 -9.27
CA ILE A 400 -11.54 12.33 -9.51
C ILE A 400 -11.73 11.97 -10.98
N ILE A 401 -11.42 12.88 -11.92
CA ILE A 401 -11.57 12.58 -13.34
C ILE A 401 -10.59 11.51 -13.81
N LEU A 402 -9.35 11.53 -13.30
CA LEU A 402 -8.30 10.57 -13.66
C LEU A 402 -8.63 9.15 -13.16
N SER A 403 -9.12 9.03 -11.92
CA SER A 403 -9.53 7.74 -11.35
C SER A 403 -10.88 7.22 -11.88
N GLY A 404 -11.49 7.94 -12.83
CA GLY A 404 -12.74 7.58 -13.48
C GLY A 404 -13.95 7.55 -12.55
N LYS A 405 -15.03 6.89 -12.99
CA LYS A 405 -16.32 6.82 -12.27
C LYS A 405 -16.19 6.33 -10.82
N GLN A 406 -15.24 5.45 -10.52
CA GLN A 406 -15.01 4.94 -9.16
C GLN A 406 -14.40 6.00 -8.23
N GLY A 407 -13.63 6.96 -8.78
CA GLY A 407 -12.94 8.00 -8.02
C GLY A 407 -13.89 8.91 -7.22
N SER A 408 -15.09 9.20 -7.71
CA SER A 408 -16.02 10.07 -6.97
C SER A 408 -16.58 9.43 -5.70
N LEU A 409 -16.86 8.12 -5.74
CA LEU A 409 -17.29 7.36 -4.57
C LEU A 409 -16.17 7.26 -3.54
N VAL A 410 -14.93 7.04 -4.00
CA VAL A 410 -13.74 7.01 -3.14
C VAL A 410 -13.47 8.39 -2.53
N ALA A 411 -13.62 9.49 -3.28
CA ALA A 411 -13.51 10.85 -2.75
C ALA A 411 -14.54 11.14 -1.65
N LEU A 412 -15.78 10.71 -1.85
CA LEU A 412 -16.86 10.85 -0.87
C LEU A 412 -16.56 10.01 0.38
N ALA A 413 -16.06 8.78 0.20
CA ALA A 413 -15.60 7.93 1.30
C ALA A 413 -14.43 8.55 2.08
N LEU A 414 -13.47 9.18 1.41
CA LEU A 414 -12.37 9.89 2.06
C LEU A 414 -12.86 11.05 2.93
N ILE A 415 -13.83 11.84 2.44
CA ILE A 415 -14.41 12.95 3.22
C ILE A 415 -15.19 12.43 4.44
N ILE A 416 -16.03 11.39 4.27
CA ILE A 416 -16.78 10.81 5.40
C ILE A 416 -15.81 10.19 6.42
N GLY A 417 -14.84 9.40 5.95
CA GLY A 417 -13.85 8.76 6.82
C GLY A 417 -13.00 9.78 7.56
N GLY A 418 -12.54 10.82 6.86
CA GLY A 418 -11.80 11.92 7.47
C GLY A 418 -12.63 12.68 8.49
N TYR A 419 -13.89 13.02 8.18
CA TYR A 419 -14.81 13.65 9.13
C TYR A 419 -15.01 12.80 10.39
N CYS A 420 -15.19 11.49 10.24
CA CYS A 420 -15.33 10.57 11.36
C CYS A 420 -14.08 10.55 12.26
N ILE A 421 -12.87 10.40 11.68
CA ILE A 421 -11.61 10.39 12.45
C ILE A 421 -11.47 11.69 13.24
N VAL A 422 -11.64 12.83 12.55
CA VAL A 422 -11.56 14.17 13.13
C VAL A 422 -12.56 14.36 14.29
N ARG A 423 -13.79 13.88 14.14
CA ARG A 423 -14.83 13.97 15.19
C ARG A 423 -14.53 13.06 16.37
N LEU A 424 -14.01 11.85 16.13
CA LEU A 424 -13.66 10.90 17.17
C LEU A 424 -12.43 11.35 17.98
N GLU A 425 -11.53 12.12 17.37
CA GLU A 425 -10.40 12.76 18.05
C GLU A 425 -10.85 13.80 19.08
N SER A 426 -11.83 14.64 18.72
CA SER A 426 -12.37 15.69 19.60
C SER A 426 -13.03 15.20 20.90
N MET A 427 -13.21 13.89 21.08
CA MET A 427 -13.77 13.29 22.30
C MET A 427 -12.76 13.09 23.43
N GLU A 428 -11.47 13.17 23.14
CA GLU A 428 -10.42 12.96 24.13
C GLU A 428 -10.19 14.24 24.92
N ASP A 429 -10.80 14.30 26.11
CA ASP A 429 -10.52 15.34 27.09
C ASP A 429 -9.02 15.34 27.41
N SER A 430 -8.44 16.54 27.43
CA SER A 430 -7.02 16.85 27.68
C SER A 430 -6.57 16.56 29.13
N ASP A 431 -7.19 15.61 29.80
CA ASP A 431 -6.84 15.15 31.14
C ASP A 431 -6.14 13.79 31.01
N SER A 432 -4.88 13.82 30.58
CA SER A 432 -3.90 12.80 30.93
C SER A 432 -2.49 13.24 30.53
N ASP A 433 -1.53 12.83 31.34
CA ASP A 433 -0.08 12.83 31.16
C ASP A 433 0.39 12.31 29.77
N ALA A 434 0.07 13.04 28.70
CA ALA A 434 0.30 12.61 27.33
C ALA A 434 1.69 13.04 26.87
N ILE A 435 2.46 12.08 26.36
CA ILE A 435 3.78 12.31 25.78
C ILE A 435 3.70 13.16 24.51
N PHE A 436 2.54 13.33 23.86
CA PHE A 436 2.37 14.12 22.64
C PHE A 436 1.19 15.09 22.76
N THR A 437 1.25 16.20 22.02
CA THR A 437 0.22 17.25 21.97
C THR A 437 -0.98 16.93 21.09
N PHE A 438 -0.89 15.83 20.35
CA PHE A 438 -1.90 15.29 19.46
C PHE A 438 -2.00 13.79 19.70
N ASN A 439 -3.08 13.17 19.23
CA ASN A 439 -3.24 11.74 19.35
C ASN A 439 -2.52 10.98 18.22
N PRO A 440 -1.48 10.16 18.51
CA PRO A 440 -0.80 9.38 17.49
C PRO A 440 -1.72 8.37 16.78
N LEU A 441 -2.76 7.88 17.45
CA LEU A 441 -3.71 6.93 16.88
C LEU A 441 -4.45 7.54 15.68
N ALA A 442 -4.89 8.80 15.78
CA ALA A 442 -5.60 9.49 14.70
C ALA A 442 -4.74 9.60 13.42
N ILE A 443 -3.43 9.88 13.56
CA ILE A 443 -2.49 9.91 12.43
C ILE A 443 -2.35 8.53 11.79
N THR A 444 -2.26 7.46 12.61
CA THR A 444 -2.21 6.11 12.06
C THR A 444 -3.51 5.69 11.37
N GLN A 445 -4.67 6.10 11.90
CA GLN A 445 -5.97 5.89 11.24
C GLN A 445 -6.05 6.63 9.91
N TRP A 446 -5.53 7.87 9.85
CA TRP A 446 -5.45 8.65 8.62
C TRP A 446 -4.54 8.00 7.59
N ASN A 447 -3.38 7.47 8.00
CA ASN A 447 -2.49 6.71 7.13
C ASN A 447 -3.12 5.40 6.63
N LEU A 448 -3.78 4.64 7.52
CA LEU A 448 -4.48 3.41 7.14
C LEU A 448 -5.66 3.68 6.19
N LEU A 449 -6.41 4.78 6.43
CA LEU A 449 -7.47 5.22 5.52
C LEU A 449 -6.91 5.53 4.14
N ALA A 450 -5.77 6.23 4.07
CA ALA A 450 -5.09 6.53 2.82
C ALA A 450 -4.70 5.28 2.01
N VAL A 451 -4.18 4.24 2.69
CA VAL A 451 -3.92 2.93 2.07
C VAL A 451 -5.21 2.27 1.60
N CYS A 452 -6.28 2.29 2.40
CA CYS A 452 -7.58 1.78 1.97
C CYS A 452 -8.10 2.50 0.71
N MET A 453 -7.89 3.82 0.59
CA MET A 453 -8.30 4.57 -0.60
C MET A 453 -7.51 4.13 -1.85
N PHE A 454 -6.21 3.85 -1.74
CA PHE A 454 -5.42 3.28 -2.84
C PHE A 454 -6.08 2.03 -3.41
N PHE A 455 -6.34 1.02 -2.58
CA PHE A 455 -6.95 -0.23 -3.03
C PHE A 455 -8.43 -0.07 -3.40
N ALA A 456 -9.16 0.84 -2.75
CA ALA A 456 -10.56 1.11 -3.07
C ALA A 456 -10.74 1.83 -4.41
N THR A 457 -9.72 2.51 -4.94
CA THR A 457 -9.75 2.98 -6.34
C THR A 457 -9.59 1.83 -7.34
N GLY A 458 -9.12 0.65 -6.89
CA GLY A 458 -8.81 -0.51 -7.71
C GLY A 458 -7.39 -0.51 -8.27
N HIS A 459 -6.46 0.19 -7.62
CA HIS A 459 -5.02 0.08 -7.88
C HIS A 459 -4.41 -1.06 -7.04
N TRP A 460 -3.34 -1.66 -7.54
CA TRP A 460 -2.52 -2.63 -6.81
C TRP A 460 -1.04 -2.43 -7.15
N CYS A 461 -0.17 -2.94 -6.28
CA CYS A 461 1.28 -2.78 -6.42
C CYS A 461 1.87 -3.81 -7.40
N ALA A 462 1.56 -3.68 -8.69
CA ALA A 462 2.20 -4.41 -9.78
C ALA A 462 2.33 -3.52 -11.03
N PHE A 463 3.29 -3.83 -11.91
CA PHE A 463 3.55 -2.98 -13.10
C PHE A 463 2.41 -3.00 -14.14
N ASP A 464 1.67 -4.11 -14.19
CA ASP A 464 0.44 -4.27 -14.97
C ASP A 464 -0.79 -3.64 -14.27
N GLY A 465 -0.66 -3.29 -12.99
CA GLY A 465 -1.68 -2.58 -12.21
C GLY A 465 -1.73 -1.07 -12.43
N LEU A 466 -0.77 -0.52 -13.18
CA LEU A 466 -0.79 0.88 -13.59
C LEU A 466 -1.86 1.12 -14.67
N ARG A 467 -2.73 2.11 -14.44
CA ARG A 467 -3.78 2.49 -15.38
C ARG A 467 -3.26 3.41 -16.47
N TYR A 468 -2.52 2.86 -17.42
CA TYR A 468 -1.95 3.65 -18.53
C TYR A 468 -3.01 4.46 -19.29
N GLY A 469 -4.24 3.96 -19.39
CA GLY A 469 -5.36 4.69 -20.01
C GLY A 469 -5.71 6.02 -19.32
N ALA A 470 -5.50 6.13 -18.01
CA ALA A 470 -5.78 7.37 -17.27
C ALA A 470 -4.87 8.53 -17.72
N ALA A 471 -3.65 8.23 -18.17
CA ALA A 471 -2.70 9.22 -18.65
C ALA A 471 -3.12 9.91 -19.96
N PHE A 472 -4.09 9.34 -20.69
CA PHE A 472 -4.59 9.84 -21.98
C PHE A 472 -5.96 10.51 -21.86
N ILE A 473 -6.49 10.67 -20.64
CA ILE A 473 -7.77 11.37 -20.46
C ILE A 473 -7.63 12.82 -20.93
N GLY A 474 -8.34 13.17 -22.00
CA GLY A 474 -8.28 14.48 -22.66
C GLY A 474 -7.13 14.68 -23.65
N PHE A 475 -6.26 13.70 -23.89
CA PHE A 475 -5.12 13.85 -24.81
C PHE A 475 -4.87 12.60 -25.65
N ASP A 476 -4.90 12.76 -26.98
CA ASP A 476 -4.61 11.66 -27.90
C ASP A 476 -3.10 11.51 -28.20
N GLU A 477 -2.34 12.60 -28.03
CA GLU A 477 -0.89 12.62 -28.29
C GLU A 477 -0.06 12.18 -27.09
N PHE A 478 0.92 11.32 -27.33
CA PHE A 478 1.89 10.89 -26.32
C PHE A 478 3.02 11.90 -26.14
N VAL A 479 3.09 12.52 -24.96
CA VAL A 479 4.16 13.41 -24.51
C VAL A 479 4.64 12.95 -23.14
N LEU A 480 5.76 12.20 -23.11
CA LEU A 480 6.29 11.48 -21.93
C LEU A 480 6.04 12.18 -20.58
N VAL A 481 6.46 13.45 -20.44
CA VAL A 481 6.37 14.21 -19.18
C VAL A 481 4.92 14.41 -18.73
N ARG A 482 4.01 14.75 -19.66
CA ARG A 482 2.60 14.99 -19.36
C ARG A 482 1.92 13.69 -18.90
N GLN A 483 2.08 12.62 -19.67
CA GLN A 483 1.51 11.31 -19.33
C GLN A 483 2.06 10.78 -18.01
N ALA A 484 3.36 10.97 -17.74
CA ALA A 484 3.97 10.56 -16.48
C ALA A 484 3.36 11.30 -15.28
N ILE A 485 3.14 12.61 -15.40
CA ILE A 485 2.49 13.41 -14.34
C ILE A 485 1.05 12.96 -14.12
N LEU A 486 0.24 12.80 -15.18
CA LEU A 486 -1.16 12.36 -15.05
C LEU A 486 -1.27 10.96 -14.46
N LEU A 487 -0.40 10.03 -14.87
CA LEU A 487 -0.34 8.68 -14.31
C LEU A 487 0.05 8.69 -12.83
N ALA A 488 1.01 9.54 -12.44
CA ALA A 488 1.40 9.70 -11.04
C ALA A 488 0.27 10.28 -10.18
N ILE A 489 -0.49 11.25 -10.72
CA ILE A 489 -1.66 11.83 -10.03
C ILE A 489 -2.76 10.78 -9.88
N ASP A 490 -3.03 9.94 -10.88
CA ASP A 490 -4.00 8.84 -10.76
C ASP A 490 -3.56 7.82 -9.70
N THR A 491 -2.28 7.41 -9.75
CA THR A 491 -1.73 6.37 -8.88
C THR A 491 -1.66 6.79 -7.41
N PHE A 492 -1.19 8.03 -7.15
CA PHE A 492 -0.89 8.51 -5.79
C PHE A 492 -1.85 9.59 -5.28
N GLY A 493 -2.86 9.99 -6.07
CA GLY A 493 -3.76 11.09 -5.75
C GLY A 493 -4.55 10.86 -4.46
N PHE A 494 -5.26 9.74 -4.38
CA PHE A 494 -6.09 9.39 -3.21
C PHE A 494 -5.29 8.88 -2.01
N SER A 495 -4.08 8.37 -2.23
CA SER A 495 -3.26 7.71 -1.20
C SER A 495 -2.17 8.59 -0.59
N HIS A 496 -1.58 9.51 -1.35
CA HIS A 496 -0.54 10.42 -0.84
C HIS A 496 -0.93 11.89 -0.96
N ILE A 497 -1.37 12.35 -2.14
CA ILE A 497 -1.61 13.78 -2.40
C ILE A 497 -2.70 14.34 -1.47
N LEU A 498 -3.92 13.78 -1.52
CA LEU A 498 -5.03 14.27 -0.68
C LEU A 498 -4.79 14.03 0.82
N PRO A 499 -4.33 12.86 1.28
CA PRO A 499 -4.11 12.63 2.72
C PRO A 499 -3.00 13.51 3.32
N VAL A 500 -1.87 13.73 2.63
CA VAL A 500 -0.79 14.58 3.17
C VAL A 500 -1.21 16.04 3.21
N LEU A 501 -1.85 16.55 2.15
CA LEU A 501 -2.33 17.94 2.11
C LEU A 501 -3.51 18.17 3.08
N GLY A 502 -4.30 17.13 3.35
CA GLY A 502 -5.45 17.17 4.26
C GLY A 502 -5.11 16.93 5.74
N LEU A 503 -3.87 16.54 6.07
CA LEU A 503 -3.44 16.28 7.45
C LEU A 503 -3.76 17.40 8.46
N PRO A 504 -3.68 18.71 8.11
CA PRO A 504 -3.97 19.77 9.09
C PRO A 504 -5.43 19.78 9.56
N LEU A 505 -6.36 19.11 8.85
CA LEU A 505 -7.75 18.98 9.29
C LEU A 505 -7.89 18.18 10.60
N LEU A 506 -6.98 17.23 10.86
CA LEU A 506 -6.92 16.52 12.14
C LEU A 506 -6.55 17.49 13.26
N GLY A 507 -5.48 18.26 13.05
CA GLY A 507 -4.97 19.21 14.04
C GLY A 507 -6.01 20.28 14.39
N VAL A 508 -6.67 20.88 13.40
CA VAL A 508 -7.50 22.08 13.63
C VAL A 508 -8.80 21.81 14.42
N CYS A 509 -9.38 20.62 14.33
CA CYS A 509 -10.68 20.35 14.96
C CYS A 509 -10.60 20.10 16.47
N ASN A 510 -9.48 19.59 16.99
CA ASN A 510 -9.21 19.60 18.44
C ASN A 510 -9.28 21.03 19.02
N PHE A 511 -9.06 22.07 18.18
CA PHE A 511 -9.06 23.48 18.58
C PHE A 511 -10.35 24.25 18.29
N LEU A 512 -11.25 23.70 17.46
CA LEU A 512 -12.58 24.28 17.18
C LEU A 512 -13.59 23.93 18.28
N PHE A 513 -13.37 22.82 19.00
CA PHE A 513 -14.30 22.29 19.99
C PHE A 513 -13.76 22.30 21.44
N GLY A 514 -12.54 22.81 21.70
CA GLY A 514 -11.91 22.86 23.03
C GLY A 514 -11.09 24.14 23.29
N GLN A 515 -11.17 24.64 24.53
CA GLN A 515 -10.55 25.87 25.06
C GLN A 515 -9.02 25.78 25.02
N ASN A 516 -8.34 26.72 24.34
CA ASN A 516 -7.09 27.33 24.79
C ASN A 516 -6.60 28.39 23.78
N ASN A 517 -6.32 29.60 24.29
CA ASN A 517 -5.71 30.72 23.58
C ASN A 517 -4.19 30.53 23.54
N HIS A 518 -3.71 29.57 22.76
CA HIS A 518 -2.27 29.37 22.55
C HIS A 518 -1.82 30.06 21.26
N GLY A 519 -0.62 30.67 21.30
CA GLY A 519 -0.10 31.54 20.24
C GLY A 519 0.19 30.86 18.91
N LYS A 520 0.54 31.65 17.87
CA LYS A 520 0.88 31.15 16.52
C LYS A 520 1.95 30.05 16.51
N ASP A 521 3.01 30.21 17.30
CA ASP A 521 4.15 29.29 17.32
C ASP A 521 3.78 27.88 17.82
N PHE A 522 2.82 27.79 18.75
CA PHE A 522 2.31 26.52 19.23
C PHE A 522 1.67 25.69 18.11
N ARG A 523 0.90 26.36 17.24
CA ARG A 523 0.13 25.71 16.18
C ARG A 523 1.00 25.19 15.05
N PHE A 524 2.04 25.95 14.68
CA PHE A 524 3.01 25.51 13.68
C PHE A 524 3.81 24.30 14.16
N ASN A 525 4.24 24.33 15.43
CA ASN A 525 5.01 23.23 16.01
C ASN A 525 4.21 21.93 16.10
N GLN A 526 2.94 21.99 16.51
CA GLN A 526 2.08 20.81 16.51
C GLN A 526 1.86 20.25 15.10
N LEU A 527 1.58 21.11 14.12
CA LEU A 527 1.41 20.67 12.74
C LEU A 527 2.68 20.02 12.19
N SER A 528 3.85 20.59 12.49
CA SER A 528 5.15 20.00 12.18
C SER A 528 5.33 18.63 12.83
N GLN A 529 4.93 18.45 14.11
CA GLN A 529 4.99 17.15 14.77
C GLN A 529 4.08 16.12 14.10
N MET A 530 2.87 16.51 13.69
CA MET A 530 1.93 15.63 12.98
C MET A 530 2.54 15.16 11.65
N TYR A 531 3.14 16.07 10.88
CA TYR A 531 3.82 15.73 9.64
C TYR A 531 5.03 14.82 9.85
N MET A 532 5.85 15.10 10.86
CA MET A 532 6.99 14.24 11.21
C MET A 532 6.54 12.83 11.64
N MET A 533 5.44 12.71 12.37
CA MET A 533 4.88 11.42 12.76
C MET A 533 4.31 10.66 11.55
N TYR A 534 3.61 11.34 10.65
CA TYR A 534 3.13 10.75 9.40
C TYR A 534 4.30 10.27 8.52
N GLY A 535 5.37 11.07 8.42
CA GLY A 535 6.63 10.70 7.77
C GLY A 535 7.32 9.52 8.46
N LEU A 536 7.34 9.46 9.79
CA LEU A 536 7.91 8.33 10.54
C LEU A 536 7.17 7.02 10.24
N VAL A 537 5.83 7.04 10.25
CA VAL A 537 5.01 5.86 9.95
C VAL A 537 5.30 5.37 8.53
N THR A 538 5.28 6.25 7.53
CA THR A 538 5.54 5.89 6.13
C THR A 538 6.98 5.40 5.91
N ALA A 539 7.99 6.09 6.46
CA ALA A 539 9.38 5.66 6.39
C ALA A 539 9.62 4.29 7.06
N THR A 540 8.92 4.00 8.17
CA THR A 540 8.98 2.70 8.83
C THR A 540 8.44 1.59 7.94
N MET A 541 7.30 1.83 7.28
CA MET A 541 6.72 0.88 6.32
C MET A 541 7.70 0.58 5.17
N VAL A 542 8.23 1.63 4.53
CA VAL A 542 9.18 1.47 3.41
C VAL A 542 10.46 0.77 3.84
N THR A 543 10.97 1.07 5.05
CA THR A 543 12.15 0.37 5.58
C THR A 543 11.91 -1.13 5.68
N VAL A 544 10.74 -1.55 6.18
CA VAL A 544 10.40 -2.98 6.25
C VAL A 544 10.16 -3.58 4.86
N THR A 545 9.60 -2.84 3.91
CA THR A 545 9.54 -3.28 2.50
C THR A 545 10.94 -3.49 1.93
N VAL A 546 11.88 -2.57 2.16
CA VAL A 546 13.28 -2.72 1.72
C VAL A 546 13.90 -3.96 2.36
N ILE A 547 13.74 -4.16 3.67
CA ILE A 547 14.20 -5.37 4.38
C ILE A 547 13.60 -6.62 3.72
N CYS A 548 12.29 -6.63 3.48
CA CYS A 548 11.61 -7.76 2.86
C CYS A 548 12.18 -8.09 1.47
N VAL A 549 12.38 -7.07 0.62
CA VAL A 549 12.93 -7.22 -0.73
C VAL A 549 14.39 -7.68 -0.69
N THR A 550 15.18 -7.22 0.29
CA THR A 550 16.56 -7.71 0.45
C THR A 550 16.63 -9.18 0.82
N ILE A 551 15.73 -9.64 1.70
CA ILE A 551 15.61 -11.04 2.11
C ILE A 551 15.13 -11.88 0.91
N HIS A 552 14.11 -11.40 0.20
CA HIS A 552 13.45 -12.13 -0.89
C HIS A 552 14.02 -11.83 -2.29
N ARG A 553 15.24 -11.29 -2.39
CA ARG A 553 15.83 -10.92 -3.69
C ARG A 553 16.01 -12.10 -4.67
N ARG A 554 16.03 -13.33 -4.13
CA ARG A 554 16.13 -14.61 -4.88
C ARG A 554 14.82 -15.37 -4.90
N HIS A 555 13.73 -14.77 -4.45
CA HIS A 555 12.43 -15.40 -4.44
C HIS A 555 11.84 -15.43 -5.87
N LEU A 556 11.08 -16.48 -6.22
CA LEU A 556 10.50 -16.61 -7.56
C LEU A 556 9.59 -15.45 -7.94
N MET A 557 8.86 -14.90 -6.98
CA MET A 557 8.01 -13.71 -7.15
C MET A 557 8.76 -12.38 -7.00
N VAL A 558 10.10 -12.35 -7.07
CA VAL A 558 10.87 -11.10 -6.91
C VAL A 558 10.44 -10.03 -7.90
N TRP A 559 10.30 -10.39 -9.19
CA TRP A 559 9.91 -9.43 -10.22
C TRP A 559 8.38 -9.27 -10.36
N GLY A 560 7.61 -10.29 -9.97
CA GLY A 560 6.14 -10.25 -10.06
C GLY A 560 5.45 -9.52 -8.90
N LEU A 561 6.04 -9.54 -7.70
CA LEU A 561 5.43 -9.02 -6.48
C LEU A 561 6.33 -8.01 -5.76
N PHE A 562 7.57 -8.40 -5.43
CA PHE A 562 8.43 -7.62 -4.55
C PHE A 562 9.01 -6.36 -5.21
N ALA A 563 9.48 -6.46 -6.45
CA ALA A 563 10.07 -5.33 -7.17
C ALA A 563 9.04 -4.23 -7.47
N PRO A 564 7.82 -4.53 -7.97
CA PRO A 564 6.79 -3.51 -8.08
C PRO A 564 6.46 -2.89 -6.72
N LYS A 565 6.22 -3.70 -5.68
CA LYS A 565 5.93 -3.19 -4.33
C LYS A 565 7.03 -2.24 -3.81
N PHE A 566 8.29 -2.61 -3.98
CA PHE A 566 9.43 -1.76 -3.65
C PHE A 566 9.38 -0.41 -4.37
N VAL A 567 9.16 -0.42 -5.69
CA VAL A 567 9.12 0.81 -6.50
C VAL A 567 7.96 1.72 -6.08
N PHE A 568 6.76 1.16 -5.88
CA PHE A 568 5.59 1.93 -5.42
C PHE A 568 5.83 2.54 -4.04
N ASP A 569 6.37 1.78 -3.09
CA ASP A 569 6.62 2.27 -1.73
C ASP A 569 7.71 3.35 -1.70
N VAL A 570 8.81 3.18 -2.42
CA VAL A 570 9.89 4.17 -2.50
C VAL A 570 9.44 5.43 -3.23
N ALA A 571 8.75 5.30 -4.37
CA ALA A 571 8.18 6.45 -5.08
C ALA A 571 7.14 7.19 -4.22
N GLY A 572 6.29 6.43 -3.51
CA GLY A 572 5.32 6.98 -2.57
C GLY A 572 5.99 7.70 -1.39
N LEU A 573 7.10 7.20 -0.86
CA LEU A 573 7.88 7.88 0.19
C LEU A 573 8.48 9.20 -0.30
N VAL A 574 9.16 9.18 -1.46
CA VAL A 574 9.74 10.41 -2.05
C VAL A 574 8.65 11.46 -2.32
N LEU A 575 7.50 11.03 -2.84
CA LEU A 575 6.36 11.91 -3.04
C LEU A 575 5.81 12.44 -1.71
N THR A 576 5.70 11.59 -0.69
CA THR A 576 5.24 11.99 0.65
C THR A 576 6.16 13.03 1.26
N ASP A 577 7.48 12.84 1.19
CA ASP A 577 8.46 13.79 1.71
C ASP A 577 8.39 15.13 0.95
N ALA A 578 8.28 15.09 -0.38
CA ALA A 578 8.11 16.30 -1.19
C ALA A 578 6.81 17.04 -0.84
N LEU A 579 5.71 16.33 -0.62
CA LEU A 579 4.43 16.90 -0.21
C LEU A 579 4.47 17.45 1.22
N ILE A 580 5.20 16.81 2.15
CA ILE A 580 5.40 17.34 3.51
C ILE A 580 6.19 18.65 3.46
N CYS A 581 7.25 18.73 2.65
CA CYS A 581 7.98 19.96 2.43
C CYS A 581 7.12 21.05 1.77
N LEU A 582 6.30 20.70 0.79
CA LEU A 582 5.37 21.64 0.16
C LEU A 582 4.31 22.12 1.17
N ALA A 583 3.76 21.21 1.96
CA ALA A 583 2.75 21.52 2.97
C ALA A 583 3.32 22.41 4.08
N SER A 584 4.57 22.18 4.51
CA SER A 584 5.21 23.05 5.50
C SER A 584 5.38 24.49 4.96
N LEU A 585 5.69 24.67 3.68
CA LEU A 585 5.74 25.99 3.04
C LEU A 585 4.36 26.64 2.92
N LEU A 586 3.34 25.89 2.50
CA LEU A 586 1.98 26.40 2.29
C LEU A 586 1.24 26.73 3.60
N TYR A 587 1.55 25.99 4.67
CA TYR A 587 0.89 26.15 5.97
C TYR A 587 1.74 26.93 7.00
N SER A 588 3.03 27.15 6.76
CA SER A 588 3.83 28.11 7.52
C SER A 588 3.37 29.53 7.15
N GLY A 589 3.04 30.34 8.16
CA GLY A 589 2.76 31.77 7.95
C GLY A 589 3.98 32.46 7.33
N GLY A 590 3.74 33.34 6.35
CA GLY A 590 4.80 34.04 5.63
C GLY A 590 5.82 34.74 6.56
N PRO A 591 7.05 34.97 6.08
CA PRO A 591 8.12 35.53 6.91
C PRO A 591 7.67 36.84 7.53
N THR A 592 7.61 36.86 8.86
CA THR A 592 7.39 38.06 9.67
C THR A 592 8.62 38.96 9.53
N GLY A 593 8.65 39.74 8.46
CA GLY A 593 9.45 40.94 8.40
C GLY A 593 8.96 41.90 9.49
N GLU A 594 9.91 42.40 10.28
CA GLU A 594 9.79 43.36 11.39
C GLU A 594 9.66 42.74 12.80
N ARG A 595 10.82 42.36 13.35
CA ARG A 595 11.06 42.53 14.79
C ARG A 595 10.99 44.03 15.08
N VAL A 596 9.89 44.48 15.66
CA VAL A 596 9.85 45.78 16.33
C VAL A 596 10.85 45.69 17.49
N PRO A 597 11.82 46.60 17.61
CA PRO A 597 12.76 46.58 18.72
C PRO A 597 11.98 46.82 20.02
N GLU A 598 12.21 45.97 21.01
CA GLU A 598 11.77 46.18 22.39
C GLU A 598 12.29 47.54 22.85
N THR A 599 11.42 48.55 22.88
CA THR A 599 11.68 49.78 23.62
C THR A 599 11.43 49.50 25.09
N GLU A 600 12.52 49.60 25.85
CA GLU A 600 12.59 49.70 27.31
C GLU A 600 11.43 50.50 27.91
N ARG A 601 10.77 49.92 28.93
CA ARG A 601 10.21 50.64 30.08
C ARG A 601 10.26 49.80 31.33
#